data_AF-A0A434KSM1-F1
#
_entry.id   AF-A0A434KSM1-F1
#
_cell.length_a   1.000
_cell.length_b   1.000
_cell.length_c   1.000
_cell.angle_alpha   90.00
_cell.angle_beta   90.00
_cell.angle_gamma   90.00
#
_symmetry.space_group_name_H-M   'P 1'
#
loop_
_entity.id
_entity.type
_entity.pdbx_description
1 polymer ?
#
loop_
_entity_poly.entity_id
_entity_poly.type
_entity_poly.pdbx_seq_one_letter_code
_entity_poly.pdbx_strand_id
1 'polypeptide(L)'
;LFDFDLPEERIALRPAEPRDSARMLVVRPGEGREDRTVRELPSLLESGDVLVFNDTKVIPAQLKGIRRRGEAVAQVEATLHMRVAPDRWLAFMRPGKRIAAGDRVHFGHDANSCFLGQLDATVIEKREAGEALLGFDLSGPFLDEALHAVGHIPLPPYIASKRDDDERDRKDYQTIYAREE
;
A
#
# COMPACT_ATOMS: atom_id res chain seq x y z
N LEU A 1 -25.61 4.02 -13.59
CA LEU A 1 -26.32 2.90 -12.92
C LEU A 1 -25.67 2.49 -11.61
N PHE A 2 -24.36 2.73 -11.41
CA PHE A 2 -23.64 2.46 -10.16
C PHE A 2 -23.23 3.72 -9.40
N ASP A 3 -24.01 4.79 -9.56
CA ASP A 3 -23.78 6.05 -8.87
C ASP A 3 -24.78 6.18 -7.71
N PHE A 4 -24.33 6.70 -6.58
CA PHE A 4 -25.15 6.89 -5.38
C PHE A 4 -24.59 8.02 -4.52
N ASP A 5 -25.47 8.68 -3.78
CA ASP A 5 -25.07 9.70 -2.82
C ASP A 5 -24.34 9.07 -1.62
N LEU A 6 -23.05 9.35 -1.50
CA LEU A 6 -22.20 8.92 -0.38
C LEU A 6 -21.67 10.16 0.36
N PRO A 7 -22.32 10.55 1.47
CA PRO A 7 -21.82 11.64 2.30
C PRO A 7 -20.39 11.34 2.78
N GLU A 8 -19.50 12.32 2.67
CA GLU A 8 -18.07 12.15 2.98
C GLU A 8 -17.82 11.71 4.44
N GLU A 9 -18.66 12.15 5.36
CA GLU A 9 -18.61 11.79 6.78
C GLU A 9 -18.91 10.31 7.04
N ARG A 10 -19.46 9.59 6.06
CA ARG A 10 -19.70 8.13 6.13
C ARG A 10 -18.52 7.30 5.61
N ILE A 11 -17.47 7.94 5.08
CA ILE A 11 -16.24 7.27 4.67
C ILE A 11 -15.31 7.19 5.89
N ALA A 12 -15.21 6.00 6.48
CA ALA A 12 -14.34 5.76 7.62
C ALA A 12 -12.86 5.92 7.22
N LEU A 13 -12.11 6.73 7.98
CA LEU A 13 -10.66 6.94 7.78
C LEU A 13 -9.80 5.99 8.63
N ARG A 14 -10.44 5.26 9.54
CA ARG A 14 -9.87 4.25 10.43
C ARG A 14 -10.85 3.09 10.61
N PRO A 15 -10.37 1.87 10.87
CA PRO A 15 -11.23 0.76 11.22
C PRO A 15 -11.91 0.98 12.58
N ALA A 16 -13.02 0.28 12.81
CA ALA A 16 -13.65 0.21 14.13
C ALA A 16 -12.72 -0.48 15.16
N GLU A 17 -12.85 -0.12 16.44
CA GLU A 17 -12.09 -0.71 17.53
C GLU A 17 -13.01 -1.10 18.70
N PRO A 18 -13.13 -2.41 19.04
CA PRO A 18 -12.45 -3.56 18.43
C PRO A 18 -12.93 -3.84 16.99
N ARG A 19 -12.10 -4.48 16.15
CA ARG A 19 -12.39 -4.65 14.71
C ARG A 19 -13.73 -5.33 14.41
N ASP A 20 -14.09 -6.32 15.22
CA ASP A 20 -15.33 -7.08 15.08
C ASP A 20 -16.60 -6.32 15.52
N SER A 21 -16.45 -5.10 16.06
CA SER A 21 -17.57 -4.17 16.31
C SER A 21 -18.08 -3.46 15.05
N ALA A 22 -17.36 -3.57 13.93
CA ALA A 22 -17.80 -3.01 12.66
C ALA A 22 -19.18 -3.57 12.26
N ARG A 23 -20.01 -2.70 11.66
CA ARG A 23 -21.31 -3.11 11.11
C ARG A 23 -21.10 -4.02 9.91
N MET A 24 -21.98 -5.02 9.80
CA MET A 24 -22.05 -5.98 8.70
C MET A 24 -23.49 -5.97 8.17
N LEU A 25 -23.68 -5.57 6.90
CA LEU A 25 -24.97 -5.64 6.24
C LEU A 25 -25.15 -7.02 5.62
N VAL A 26 -26.09 -7.81 6.12
CA VAL A 26 -26.44 -9.11 5.56
C VAL A 26 -27.53 -8.90 4.51
N VAL A 27 -27.28 -9.34 3.28
CA VAL A 27 -28.23 -9.23 2.17
C VAL A 27 -28.54 -10.63 1.67
N ARG A 28 -29.80 -11.07 1.86
CA ARG A 28 -30.29 -12.36 1.39
C ARG A 28 -31.15 -12.14 0.14
N PRO A 29 -30.80 -12.72 -1.03
CA PRO A 29 -31.59 -12.55 -2.24
C PRO A 29 -33.05 -12.94 -2.02
N GLY A 30 -33.98 -12.01 -2.29
CA GLY A 30 -35.42 -12.24 -2.12
C GLY A 30 -35.95 -12.10 -0.68
N GLU A 31 -35.09 -12.05 0.34
CA GLU A 31 -35.49 -12.02 1.76
C GLU A 31 -35.17 -10.67 2.44
N GLY A 32 -34.42 -9.78 1.78
CA GLY A 32 -34.16 -8.42 2.21
C GLY A 32 -32.77 -8.20 2.80
N ARG A 33 -32.65 -7.16 3.63
CA ARG A 33 -31.39 -6.72 4.25
C ARG A 33 -31.52 -6.62 5.76
N GLU A 34 -30.46 -6.97 6.47
CA GLU A 34 -30.40 -7.01 7.92
C GLU A 34 -29.07 -6.41 8.41
N ASP A 35 -29.14 -5.52 9.40
CA ASP A 35 -27.96 -4.96 10.05
C ASP A 35 -27.48 -5.88 11.18
N ARG A 36 -26.20 -6.28 11.14
CA ARG A 36 -25.50 -7.05 12.17
C ARG A 36 -24.13 -6.45 12.45
N THR A 37 -23.36 -7.10 13.32
CA THR A 37 -21.93 -6.82 13.55
C THR A 37 -21.06 -7.96 13.03
N VAL A 38 -19.80 -7.68 12.69
CA VAL A 38 -18.85 -8.70 12.24
C VAL A 38 -18.65 -9.79 13.30
N ARG A 39 -18.76 -9.45 14.60
CA ARG A 39 -18.76 -10.41 15.72
C ARG A 39 -19.81 -11.51 15.55
N GLU A 40 -20.93 -11.22 14.90
CA GLU A 40 -22.03 -12.17 14.69
C GLU A 40 -21.84 -13.08 13.47
N LEU A 41 -20.81 -12.85 12.64
CA LEU A 41 -20.54 -13.66 11.45
C LEU A 41 -20.58 -15.18 11.71
N PRO A 42 -20.01 -15.72 12.81
CA PRO A 42 -20.08 -17.16 13.08
C PRO A 42 -21.50 -17.71 13.19
N SER A 43 -22.49 -16.90 13.57
CA SER A 43 -23.90 -17.32 13.66
C SER A 43 -24.59 -17.46 12.31
N LEU A 44 -23.96 -16.98 11.24
CA LEU A 44 -24.47 -17.02 9.87
C LEU A 44 -23.88 -18.15 9.04
N LEU A 45 -22.92 -18.90 9.60
CA LEU A 45 -22.21 -19.97 8.92
C LEU A 45 -22.75 -21.33 9.34
N GLU A 46 -22.72 -22.27 8.42
CA GLU A 46 -23.11 -23.66 8.65
C GLU A 46 -21.88 -24.57 8.70
N SER A 47 -22.08 -25.75 9.27
CA SER A 47 -21.04 -26.78 9.26
C SER A 47 -20.76 -27.20 7.81
N GLY A 48 -19.49 -27.08 7.40
CA GLY A 48 -19.07 -27.36 6.02
C GLY A 48 -18.73 -26.12 5.20
N ASP A 49 -19.06 -24.92 5.69
CA ASP A 49 -18.66 -23.68 5.04
C ASP A 49 -17.14 -23.48 5.02
N VAL A 50 -16.65 -22.89 3.93
CA VAL A 50 -15.22 -22.56 3.74
C VAL A 50 -15.05 -21.05 3.74
N LEU A 51 -14.25 -20.55 4.68
CA LEU A 51 -13.81 -19.16 4.69
C LEU A 51 -12.44 -19.05 4.03
N VAL A 52 -12.35 -18.29 2.95
CA VAL A 52 -11.09 -17.99 2.25
C VAL A 52 -10.64 -16.61 2.67
N PHE A 53 -9.41 -16.51 3.18
CA PHE A 53 -8.80 -15.28 3.62
C PHE A 53 -7.59 -14.93 2.77
N ASN A 54 -7.32 -13.63 2.65
CA ASN A 54 -6.03 -13.17 2.14
C ASN A 54 -5.05 -13.04 3.31
N ASP A 55 -3.95 -13.77 3.23
CA ASP A 55 -2.87 -13.87 4.23
C ASP A 55 -1.59 -13.12 3.82
N THR A 56 -1.66 -12.36 2.72
CA THR A 56 -0.56 -11.50 2.26
C THR A 56 -0.41 -10.28 3.18
N LYS A 57 0.81 -10.03 3.63
CA LYS A 57 1.16 -8.81 4.36
C LYS A 57 1.29 -7.63 3.42
N VAL A 58 0.73 -6.50 3.83
CA VAL A 58 0.98 -5.24 3.12
C VAL A 58 2.39 -4.77 3.43
N ILE A 59 3.25 -4.77 2.41
CA ILE A 59 4.58 -4.16 2.50
C ILE A 59 4.48 -2.63 2.38
N PRO A 60 5.39 -1.86 3.02
CA PRO A 60 5.47 -0.41 2.88
C PRO A 60 5.99 0.00 1.47
N ALA A 61 5.12 -0.15 0.47
CA ALA A 61 5.48 -0.06 -0.93
C ALA A 61 5.48 1.38 -1.49
N GLN A 62 5.13 2.39 -0.69
CA GLN A 62 5.16 3.78 -1.13
C GLN A 62 6.47 4.44 -0.69
N LEU A 63 7.31 4.79 -1.67
CA LEU A 63 8.61 5.40 -1.45
C LEU A 63 8.60 6.86 -1.90
N LYS A 64 9.19 7.74 -1.09
CA LYS A 64 9.47 9.13 -1.45
C LYS A 64 10.98 9.28 -1.66
N GLY A 65 11.36 9.95 -2.74
CA GLY A 65 12.76 10.05 -3.11
C GLY A 65 13.09 11.23 -4.00
N ILE A 66 14.38 11.33 -4.32
CA ILE A 66 14.95 12.39 -5.12
C ILE A 66 15.70 11.76 -6.29
N ARG A 67 15.33 12.17 -7.49
CA ARG A 67 16.04 11.84 -8.73
C ARG A 67 17.03 12.95 -9.05
N ARG A 68 18.28 12.60 -9.32
CA ARG A 68 19.35 13.52 -9.72
C ARG A 68 19.83 13.23 -11.14
N ARG A 69 19.92 14.26 -11.99
CA ARG A 69 20.48 14.17 -13.35
C ARG A 69 21.36 15.39 -13.61
N GLY A 70 22.67 15.24 -13.43
CA GLY A 70 23.58 16.39 -13.35
C GLY A 70 23.17 17.29 -12.19
N GLU A 71 23.02 18.60 -12.44
CA GLU A 71 22.52 19.56 -11.45
C GLU A 71 21.00 19.54 -11.26
N ALA A 72 20.25 18.86 -12.15
CA ALA A 72 18.80 18.82 -12.07
C ALA A 72 18.33 17.85 -10.97
N VAL A 73 17.56 18.38 -10.02
CA VAL A 73 16.98 17.62 -8.90
C VAL A 73 15.46 17.62 -9.02
N ALA A 74 14.83 16.44 -8.88
CA ALA A 74 13.38 16.33 -8.86
C ALA A 74 12.92 15.38 -7.75
N GLN A 75 11.95 15.82 -6.96
CA GLN A 75 11.19 14.94 -6.07
C GLN A 75 10.34 13.98 -6.90
N VAL A 76 10.36 12.71 -6.49
CA VAL A 76 9.60 11.61 -7.10
C VAL A 76 9.04 10.69 -6.01
N GLU A 77 7.92 10.08 -6.31
CA GLU A 77 7.31 9.01 -5.52
C GLU A 77 7.24 7.74 -6.36
N ALA A 78 7.40 6.59 -5.71
CA ALA A 78 7.26 5.28 -6.32
C ALA A 78 6.28 4.44 -5.50
N THR A 79 5.25 3.88 -6.13
CA THR A 79 4.40 2.85 -5.51
C THR A 79 4.75 1.50 -6.12
N LEU A 80 5.45 0.66 -5.36
CA LEU A 80 5.82 -0.69 -5.77
C LEU A 80 4.56 -1.58 -5.82
N HIS A 81 4.38 -2.37 -6.87
CA HIS A 81 3.18 -3.22 -6.99
C HIS A 81 3.47 -4.65 -7.44
N MET A 82 4.63 -4.93 -8.03
CA MET A 82 5.01 -6.29 -8.41
C MET A 82 6.51 -6.51 -8.34
N ARG A 83 6.95 -7.47 -7.52
CA ARG A 83 8.34 -7.93 -7.50
C ARG A 83 8.56 -8.87 -8.67
N VAL A 84 9.58 -8.60 -9.48
CA VAL A 84 9.92 -9.42 -10.66
C VAL A 84 11.28 -10.11 -10.54
N ALA A 85 12.11 -9.70 -9.58
CA ALA A 85 13.35 -10.36 -9.19
C ALA A 85 13.71 -9.98 -7.72
N PRO A 86 14.69 -10.64 -7.08
CA PRO A 86 15.09 -10.31 -5.70
C PRO A 86 15.44 -8.84 -5.46
N ASP A 87 15.93 -8.14 -6.49
CA ASP A 87 16.36 -6.74 -6.53
C ASP A 87 15.45 -5.84 -7.38
N ARG A 88 14.36 -6.37 -7.98
CA ARG A 88 13.59 -5.65 -9.01
C ARG A 88 12.10 -5.59 -8.75
N TRP A 89 11.55 -4.41 -8.98
CA TRP A 89 10.13 -4.12 -8.82
C TRP A 89 9.59 -3.30 -9.99
N LEU A 90 8.36 -3.62 -10.39
CA LEU A 90 7.52 -2.68 -11.13
C LEU A 90 6.88 -1.70 -10.15
N ALA A 91 6.94 -0.42 -10.52
CA ALA A 91 6.49 0.68 -9.71
C ALA A 91 5.74 1.74 -10.53
N PHE A 92 4.69 2.31 -9.97
CA PHE A 92 4.07 3.51 -10.51
C PHE A 92 4.80 4.75 -10.01
N MET A 93 5.32 5.54 -10.95
CA MET A 93 6.19 6.67 -10.64
C MET A 93 5.41 7.99 -10.76
N ARG A 94 5.56 8.87 -9.78
CA ARG A 94 4.93 10.20 -9.77
C ARG A 94 5.97 11.30 -9.50
N PRO A 95 6.06 12.35 -10.34
CA PRO A 95 5.52 12.45 -11.69
C PRO A 95 6.30 11.58 -12.70
N GLY A 96 5.66 10.56 -13.29
CA GLY A 96 6.31 9.62 -14.23
C GLY A 96 6.89 10.25 -15.51
N LYS A 97 6.48 11.48 -15.87
CA LYS A 97 7.12 12.25 -16.96
C LYS A 97 8.55 12.68 -16.64
N ARG A 98 8.90 12.80 -15.35
CA ARG A 98 10.21 13.28 -14.90
C ARG A 98 11.26 12.16 -14.76
N ILE A 99 10.92 10.93 -15.12
CA ILE A 99 11.86 9.81 -15.10
C ILE A 99 12.19 9.32 -16.51
N ALA A 100 13.41 8.82 -16.68
CA ALA A 100 13.89 8.10 -17.86
C ALA A 100 14.72 6.88 -17.44
N ALA A 101 14.87 5.92 -18.34
CA ALA A 101 15.79 4.80 -18.14
C ALA A 101 17.21 5.31 -17.88
N GLY A 102 17.92 4.68 -16.95
CA GLY A 102 19.23 5.09 -16.45
C GLY A 102 19.20 6.14 -15.34
N ASP A 103 18.05 6.74 -15.00
CA ASP A 103 17.99 7.69 -13.88
C ASP A 103 18.28 6.98 -12.54
N ARG A 104 19.04 7.66 -11.68
CA ARG A 104 19.27 7.26 -10.30
C ARG A 104 18.31 7.97 -9.36
N VAL A 105 17.66 7.21 -8.48
CA VAL A 105 16.70 7.69 -7.49
C VAL A 105 17.16 7.27 -6.10
N HIS A 106 17.21 8.24 -5.18
CA HIS A 106 17.54 8.04 -3.78
C HIS A 106 16.26 8.17 -2.94
N PHE A 107 15.81 7.08 -2.31
CA PHE A 107 14.63 7.05 -1.44
C PHE A 107 15.01 7.18 0.04
N GLY A 108 14.10 7.71 0.86
CA GLY A 108 14.32 7.92 2.29
C GLY A 108 15.12 9.19 2.64
N HIS A 109 15.05 10.22 1.77
CA HIS A 109 15.71 11.51 1.98
C HIS A 109 14.78 12.52 2.67
N ASP A 110 14.38 12.23 3.89
CA ASP A 110 13.81 13.17 4.86
C ASP A 110 14.82 13.43 5.98
N ALA A 111 14.78 14.63 6.57
CA ALA A 111 15.84 15.20 7.40
C ALA A 111 16.17 14.43 8.71
N ASN A 112 15.47 13.32 8.98
CA ASN A 112 15.62 12.47 10.17
C ASN A 112 16.17 11.07 9.88
N SER A 113 16.58 10.78 8.64
CA SER A 113 16.99 9.42 8.27
C SER A 113 18.47 9.14 8.56
N CYS A 114 18.74 8.22 9.49
CA CYS A 114 20.07 7.61 9.72
C CYS A 114 20.58 6.93 8.43
N PHE A 115 21.87 6.61 8.33
CA PHE A 115 22.47 5.92 7.16
C PHE A 115 21.78 4.61 6.74
N LEU A 116 20.95 3.99 7.59
CA LEU A 116 20.11 2.82 7.30
C LEU A 116 18.78 3.14 6.60
N GLY A 117 18.39 4.42 6.52
CA GLY A 117 17.15 4.85 5.86
C GLY A 117 17.41 5.51 4.51
N GLN A 118 18.42 5.04 3.78
CA GLN A 118 18.62 5.39 2.37
C GLN A 118 18.49 4.12 1.53
N LEU A 119 17.62 4.19 0.53
CA LEU A 119 17.42 3.10 -0.42
C LEU A 119 17.58 3.65 -1.83
N ASP A 120 18.57 3.15 -2.55
CA ASP A 120 18.82 3.61 -3.91
C ASP A 120 18.29 2.63 -4.95
N ALA A 121 17.81 3.19 -6.06
CA ALA A 121 17.42 2.42 -7.23
C ALA A 121 17.78 3.11 -8.54
N THR A 122 18.03 2.30 -9.56
CA THR A 122 18.17 2.74 -10.94
C THR A 122 16.88 2.41 -11.71
N VAL A 123 16.39 3.36 -12.51
CA VAL A 123 15.30 3.11 -13.45
C VAL A 123 15.85 2.26 -14.60
N ILE A 124 15.57 0.96 -14.61
CA ILE A 124 16.02 0.03 -15.66
C ILE A 124 15.24 0.29 -16.95
N GLU A 125 13.92 0.42 -16.83
CA GLU A 125 13.01 0.53 -17.96
C GLU A 125 11.89 1.51 -17.60
N LYS A 126 11.52 2.38 -18.54
CA LYS A 126 10.30 3.19 -18.44
C LYS A 126 9.23 2.55 -19.31
N ARG A 127 8.05 2.38 -18.73
CA ARG A 127 6.87 1.80 -19.38
C ARG A 127 5.78 2.86 -19.56
N GLU A 128 4.65 2.43 -20.11
CA GLU A 128 3.50 3.30 -20.33
C GLU A 128 2.82 3.69 -19.00
N ALA A 129 1.92 4.67 -19.08
CA ALA A 129 1.11 5.12 -17.93
C ALA A 129 1.90 5.55 -16.66
N GLY A 130 3.20 5.83 -16.79
CA GLY A 130 4.04 6.23 -15.65
C GLY A 130 4.60 5.05 -14.84
N GLU A 131 4.47 3.82 -15.34
CA GLU A 131 5.12 2.65 -14.77
C GLU A 131 6.63 2.61 -15.12
N ALA A 132 7.44 2.05 -14.23
CA ALA A 132 8.84 1.78 -14.47
C ALA A 132 9.30 0.49 -13.78
N LEU A 133 10.31 -0.15 -14.37
CA LEU A 133 11.09 -1.19 -13.71
C LEU A 133 12.23 -0.54 -12.93
N LEU A 134 12.22 -0.68 -11.61
CA LEU A 134 13.29 -0.26 -10.72
C LEU A 134 14.19 -1.44 -10.40
N GLY A 135 15.50 -1.22 -10.48
CA GLY A 135 16.52 -2.11 -9.93
C GLY A 135 17.15 -1.47 -8.70
N PHE A 136 16.95 -2.07 -7.53
CA PHE A 136 17.51 -1.62 -6.27
C PHE A 136 18.94 -2.12 -6.08
N ASP A 137 19.73 -1.38 -5.29
CA ASP A 137 21.08 -1.80 -4.93
C ASP A 137 21.12 -2.91 -3.87
N LEU A 138 19.99 -3.10 -3.17
CA LEU A 138 19.78 -4.18 -2.22
C LEU A 138 18.92 -5.28 -2.87
N SER A 139 19.01 -6.49 -2.33
CA SER A 139 18.26 -7.64 -2.82
C SER A 139 17.75 -8.52 -1.68
N GLY A 140 16.64 -9.22 -1.93
CA GLY A 140 16.07 -10.17 -0.98
C GLY A 140 15.81 -9.53 0.39
N PRO A 141 16.15 -10.23 1.50
CA PRO A 141 15.83 -9.76 2.86
C PRO A 141 16.38 -8.37 3.21
N PHE A 142 17.54 -7.98 2.66
CA PHE A 142 18.10 -6.64 2.90
C PHE A 142 17.28 -5.54 2.23
N LEU A 143 16.72 -5.82 1.04
CA LEU A 143 15.80 -4.90 0.39
C LEU A 143 14.50 -4.79 1.19
N ASP A 144 14.02 -5.91 1.73
CA ASP A 144 12.79 -5.93 2.53
C ASP A 144 12.94 -5.08 3.79
N GLU A 145 14.05 -5.26 4.53
CA GLU A 145 14.37 -4.43 5.71
C GLU A 145 14.45 -2.95 5.36
N ALA A 146 15.11 -2.60 4.24
CA ALA A 146 15.19 -1.22 3.79
C ALA A 146 13.81 -0.65 3.41
N LEU A 147 12.96 -1.40 2.70
CA LEU A 147 11.59 -1.00 2.38
C LEU A 147 10.77 -0.78 3.66
N HIS A 148 10.95 -1.62 4.68
CA HIS A 148 10.29 -1.42 5.98
C HIS A 148 10.72 -0.14 6.68
N ALA A 149 11.99 0.25 6.54
CA ALA A 149 12.56 1.45 7.13
C ALA A 149 12.18 2.73 6.38
N VAL A 150 12.24 2.75 5.05
CA VAL A 150 12.02 3.96 4.23
C VAL A 150 10.61 4.09 3.64
N GLY A 151 9.86 3.00 3.64
CA GLY A 151 8.56 2.94 2.98
C GLY A 151 7.41 3.36 3.87
N HIS A 152 6.39 3.91 3.20
CA HIS A 152 5.11 4.29 3.75
C HIS A 152 4.04 3.26 3.38
N ILE A 153 3.01 3.15 4.21
CA ILE A 153 1.86 2.30 3.89
C ILE A 153 1.09 2.93 2.73
N PRO A 154 0.81 2.18 1.65
CA PRO A 154 0.06 2.70 0.52
C PRO A 154 -1.43 2.83 0.87
N LEU A 155 -1.77 3.90 1.58
CA LEU A 155 -3.15 4.19 1.93
C LEU A 155 -3.99 4.49 0.67
N PRO A 156 -5.25 4.04 0.62
CA PRO A 156 -6.14 4.38 -0.48
C PRO A 156 -6.29 5.90 -0.66
N PRO A 157 -6.51 6.40 -1.89
CA PRO A 157 -6.55 7.84 -2.16
C PRO A 157 -7.54 8.63 -1.29
N TYR A 158 -8.65 8.02 -0.88
CA TYR A 158 -9.66 8.66 -0.04
C TYR A 158 -9.23 8.83 1.43
N ILE A 159 -8.23 8.07 1.89
CA ILE A 159 -7.60 8.26 3.21
C ILE A 159 -6.41 9.21 3.07
N ALA A 160 -5.54 8.94 2.09
CA ALA A 160 -4.30 9.70 1.86
C ALA A 160 -4.55 11.18 1.51
N SER A 161 -5.71 11.52 0.94
CA SER A 161 -6.08 12.92 0.67
C SER A 161 -6.51 13.69 1.92
N LYS A 162 -6.86 13.00 3.01
CA LYS A 162 -7.36 13.61 4.25
C LYS A 162 -6.32 13.63 5.38
N ARG A 163 -5.32 12.75 5.33
CA ARG A 163 -4.22 12.68 6.30
C ARG A 163 -3.03 11.87 5.74
N ASP A 164 -1.85 12.11 6.31
CA ASP A 164 -0.68 11.25 6.11
C ASP A 164 -0.84 9.90 6.84
N ASP A 165 0.00 8.93 6.46
CA ASP A 165 0.09 7.65 7.17
C ASP A 165 0.80 7.79 8.52
N ASP A 166 0.46 6.93 9.47
CA ASP A 166 1.12 6.87 10.77
C ASP A 166 1.41 5.44 11.23
N GLU A 167 2.05 5.31 12.40
CA GLU A 167 2.40 4.01 12.98
C GLU A 167 1.19 3.09 13.16
N ARG A 168 0.01 3.67 13.43
CA ARG A 168 -1.21 2.89 13.60
C ARG A 168 -1.64 2.26 12.27
N ASP A 169 -1.41 2.90 11.12
CA ASP A 169 -1.71 2.33 9.81
C ASP A 169 -0.90 1.07 9.50
N ARG A 170 0.34 0.97 10.02
CA ARG A 170 1.16 -0.26 9.86
C ARG A 170 0.49 -1.48 10.47
N LYS A 171 -0.33 -1.30 11.52
CA LYS A 171 -1.14 -2.34 12.14
C LYS A 171 -2.53 -2.43 11.53
N ASP A 172 -3.16 -1.29 11.26
CA ASP A 172 -4.56 -1.21 10.85
C ASP A 172 -4.77 -1.71 9.41
N TYR A 173 -3.77 -1.54 8.55
CA TYR A 173 -3.81 -1.92 7.15
C TYR A 173 -3.30 -3.34 6.87
N GLN A 174 -3.12 -4.14 7.92
CA GLN A 174 -2.90 -5.59 7.82
C GLN A 174 -4.21 -6.33 8.03
N THR A 175 -4.40 -7.44 7.31
CA THR A 175 -5.45 -8.40 7.65
C THR A 175 -5.08 -9.08 8.96
N ILE A 176 -6.07 -9.58 9.72
CA ILE A 176 -5.81 -10.37 10.94
C ILE A 176 -5.14 -11.73 10.63
N TYR A 177 -5.06 -12.09 9.35
CA TYR A 177 -4.50 -13.35 8.84
C TYR A 177 -3.14 -13.16 8.17
N ALA A 178 -2.61 -11.92 8.13
CA ALA A 178 -1.40 -11.59 7.41
C ALA A 178 -0.18 -12.33 7.98
N ARG A 179 0.31 -13.35 7.25
CA ARG A 179 1.38 -14.26 7.67
C ARG A 179 2.51 -14.32 6.65
N GLU A 180 2.19 -14.30 5.36
CA GLU A 180 3.16 -14.41 4.26
C GLU A 180 3.44 -13.03 3.64
N GLU A 181 4.66 -12.83 3.13
CA GLU A 181 5.13 -11.59 2.48
C GLU A 181 5.15 -11.72 0.95
#